data_AF-A0A1Y2C2V0-F1
#
_entry.id   AF-A0A1Y2C2V0-F1
#
_cell.length_a   1.000
_cell.length_b   1.000
_cell.length_c   1.000
_cell.angle_alpha   90.00
_cell.angle_beta   90.00
_cell.angle_gamma   90.00
#
_symmetry.space_group_name_H-M   'P 1'
#
loop_
_entity.id
_entity.type
_entity.pdbx_description
1 polymer ?
#
loop_
_entity_poly.entity_id
_entity_poly.type
_entity_poly.pdbx_seq_one_letter_code
_entity_poly.pdbx_strand_id
1 'polypeptide(L)'
;IAAVGHDIDHPGLSNQFLVKARDPSAIMYSDASVNEYHHSAHMFSITLASQYNIFANLTSEEYDEMRRIIIKLILATDMGKHFEMLSKFKTKIQSSGFRNLDTQENRLMVLEIALKCGDLNNPSRCQEIAVQWAHCIMEEFYRQGDKEKELGFPISNFMDRHNSNVAKCQVGFIDLLVAPLY
;
A
#
# COMPACT_ATOMS: atom_id res chain seq x y z
N ILE A 1 -11.12 3.62 -8.36
CA ILE A 1 -10.61 4.93 -7.89
C ILE A 1 -9.52 4.73 -6.85
N ALA A 2 -9.77 4.09 -5.70
CA ALA A 2 -8.73 3.77 -4.71
C ALA A 2 -7.48 3.13 -5.35
N ALA A 3 -7.65 2.07 -6.15
CA ALA A 3 -6.54 1.43 -6.88
C ALA A 3 -5.73 2.37 -7.78
N VAL A 4 -6.32 3.43 -8.32
CA VAL A 4 -5.62 4.39 -9.18
C VAL A 4 -4.83 5.39 -8.33
N GLY A 5 -5.38 5.80 -7.19
CA GLY A 5 -4.77 6.81 -6.33
C GLY A 5 -3.93 6.26 -5.17
N HIS A 6 -3.82 4.94 -5.00
CA HIS A 6 -3.27 4.37 -3.77
C HIS A 6 -1.79 4.70 -3.51
N ASP A 7 -1.00 5.00 -4.56
CA ASP A 7 0.42 5.40 -4.48
C ASP A 7 0.69 6.75 -5.16
N ILE A 8 -0.32 7.62 -5.33
CA ILE A 8 -0.12 8.91 -6.00
C ILE A 8 0.86 9.80 -5.21
N ASP A 9 1.83 10.41 -5.91
CA ASP A 9 2.87 11.25 -5.28
C ASP A 9 3.79 10.49 -4.31
N HIS A 10 4.03 9.18 -4.54
CA HIS A 10 4.96 8.38 -3.73
C HIS A 10 6.41 8.83 -3.91
N PRO A 11 7.15 9.10 -2.80
CA PRO A 11 8.52 9.63 -2.87
C PRO A 11 9.59 8.56 -3.18
N GLY A 12 9.20 7.29 -3.30
CA GLY A 12 10.11 6.15 -3.43
C GLY A 12 10.82 5.80 -2.11
N LEU A 13 10.18 6.08 -0.97
CA LEU A 13 10.72 5.89 0.37
C LEU A 13 9.67 5.26 1.28
N SER A 14 10.08 4.34 2.13
CA SER A 14 9.17 3.66 3.05
C SER A 14 8.71 4.57 4.19
N ASN A 15 7.54 4.27 4.76
CA ASN A 15 7.03 4.91 5.98
C ASN A 15 8.10 4.96 7.09
N GLN A 16 8.82 3.86 7.29
CA GLN A 16 9.89 3.77 8.31
C GLN A 16 11.04 4.74 8.04
N PHE A 17 11.42 4.91 6.76
CA PHE A 17 12.43 5.90 6.38
C PHE A 17 11.95 7.31 6.69
N LEU A 18 10.72 7.66 6.29
CA LEU A 18 10.15 9.00 6.47
C LEU A 18 10.08 9.39 7.96
N VAL A 19 9.64 8.47 8.81
CA VAL A 19 9.61 8.65 10.27
C VAL A 19 11.02 8.88 10.83
N LYS A 20 11.98 8.03 10.44
CA LYS A 20 13.38 8.12 10.91
C LYS A 20 14.06 9.43 10.46
N ALA A 21 13.76 9.86 9.25
CA ALA A 21 14.25 11.12 8.68
C ALA A 21 13.52 12.36 9.21
N ARG A 22 12.46 12.19 10.01
CA ARG A 22 11.57 13.27 10.48
C ARG A 22 11.02 14.09 9.32
N ASP A 23 10.62 13.39 8.26
CA ASP A 23 10.02 14.02 7.10
C ASP A 23 8.76 14.81 7.52
N PRO A 24 8.49 15.99 6.92
CA PRO A 24 7.29 16.77 7.24
C PRO A 24 5.98 15.97 7.14
N SER A 25 5.88 15.02 6.21
CA SER A 25 4.71 14.14 6.08
C SER A 25 4.56 13.21 7.29
N ALA A 26 5.66 12.66 7.82
CA ALA A 26 5.64 11.82 9.02
C ALA A 26 5.14 12.60 10.23
N ILE A 27 5.60 13.85 10.40
CA ILE A 27 5.12 14.75 11.46
C ILE A 27 3.63 15.07 11.27
N MET A 28 3.21 15.40 10.04
CA MET A 28 1.82 15.73 9.71
C MET A 28 0.86 14.59 10.05
N TYR A 29 1.26 13.35 9.76
CA TYR A 29 0.43 12.15 9.97
C TYR A 29 0.77 11.39 11.27
N SER A 30 1.53 12.01 12.17
CA SER A 30 1.87 11.45 13.49
C SER A 30 2.44 10.03 13.39
N ASP A 31 3.35 9.83 12.43
CA ASP A 31 4.05 8.59 12.11
C ASP A 31 3.16 7.40 11.68
N ALA A 32 1.85 7.59 11.56
CA ALA A 32 0.89 6.54 11.20
C ALA A 32 0.63 6.54 9.70
N SER A 33 0.81 5.40 9.02
CA SER A 33 0.48 5.18 7.60
C SER A 33 0.82 6.39 6.69
N VAL A 34 2.05 6.89 6.84
CA VAL A 34 2.46 8.23 6.36
C VAL A 34 2.20 8.39 4.86
N ASN A 35 2.68 7.45 4.05
CA ASN A 35 2.47 7.39 2.61
C ASN A 35 0.98 7.26 2.28
N GLU A 36 0.24 6.35 2.91
CA GLU A 36 -1.15 6.09 2.57
C GLU A 36 -2.09 7.28 2.90
N TYR A 37 -1.83 7.99 4.01
CA TYR A 37 -2.53 9.25 4.29
C TYR A 37 -2.16 10.34 3.29
N HIS A 38 -0.89 10.43 2.88
CA HIS A 38 -0.43 11.36 1.86
C HIS A 38 -1.12 11.11 0.52
N HIS A 39 -1.12 9.87 0.02
CA HIS A 39 -1.76 9.48 -1.23
C HIS A 39 -3.25 9.83 -1.24
N SER A 40 -3.94 9.51 -0.16
CA SER A 40 -5.36 9.83 0.02
C SER A 40 -5.61 11.35 0.02
N ALA A 41 -4.84 12.11 0.80
CA ALA A 41 -4.96 13.56 0.88
C ALA A 41 -4.69 14.22 -0.47
N HIS A 42 -3.62 13.81 -1.15
CA HIS A 42 -3.21 14.33 -2.43
C HIS A 42 -4.26 14.04 -3.52
N MET A 43 -4.71 12.79 -3.64
CA MET A 43 -5.75 12.40 -4.60
C MET A 43 -7.01 13.26 -4.46
N PHE A 44 -7.52 13.45 -3.24
CA PHE A 44 -8.72 14.25 -3.03
C PHE A 44 -8.49 15.76 -3.22
N SER A 45 -7.29 16.26 -2.91
CA SER A 45 -6.95 17.67 -3.15
C SER A 45 -7.07 18.05 -4.63
N ILE A 46 -6.70 17.15 -5.54
CA ILE A 46 -6.83 17.34 -6.99
C ILE A 46 -8.30 17.54 -7.38
N THR A 47 -9.21 16.78 -6.77
CA THR A 47 -10.65 16.85 -7.07
C THR A 47 -11.35 18.09 -6.52
N LEU A 48 -10.69 18.91 -5.70
CA LEU A 48 -11.24 20.18 -5.22
C LEU A 48 -11.34 21.22 -6.34
N ALA A 49 -10.50 21.12 -7.38
CA ALA A 49 -10.61 21.96 -8.56
C ALA A 49 -11.79 21.48 -9.42
N SER A 50 -12.71 22.39 -9.77
CA SER A 50 -13.95 22.05 -10.49
C SER A 50 -13.71 21.31 -11.81
N GLN A 51 -12.63 21.65 -12.53
CA GLN A 51 -12.23 21.00 -13.78
C GLN A 51 -11.77 19.54 -13.65
N TYR A 52 -11.38 19.10 -12.44
CA TYR A 52 -10.92 17.74 -12.15
C TYR A 52 -11.86 16.99 -11.20
N ASN A 53 -12.99 17.61 -10.82
CA ASN A 53 -13.93 17.00 -9.90
C ASN A 53 -14.79 15.94 -10.59
N ILE A 54 -14.27 14.72 -10.66
CA ILE A 54 -14.99 13.55 -11.18
C ILE A 54 -16.21 13.16 -10.32
N PHE A 55 -16.39 13.78 -9.16
CA PHE A 55 -17.47 13.52 -8.21
C PHE A 55 -18.56 14.60 -8.22
N ALA A 56 -18.49 15.57 -9.14
CA ALA A 56 -19.36 16.75 -9.14
C ALA A 56 -20.88 16.45 -9.21
N ASN A 57 -21.26 15.25 -9.68
CA ASN A 57 -22.65 14.83 -9.82
C ASN A 57 -23.16 13.94 -8.67
N LEU A 58 -22.32 13.66 -7.65
CA LEU A 58 -22.75 12.92 -6.47
C LEU A 58 -23.53 13.84 -5.52
N THR A 59 -24.49 13.28 -4.78
CA THR A 59 -25.04 14.00 -3.62
C THR A 59 -23.98 14.11 -2.51
N SER A 60 -24.22 14.96 -1.52
CA SER A 60 -23.30 15.09 -0.38
C SER A 60 -23.13 13.75 0.35
N GLU A 61 -24.22 13.01 0.54
CA GLU A 61 -24.23 11.72 1.23
C GLU A 61 -23.47 10.65 0.43
N GLU A 62 -23.65 10.62 -0.89
CA GLU A 62 -22.91 9.71 -1.78
C GLU A 62 -21.42 10.03 -1.79
N TYR A 63 -21.06 11.31 -1.83
CA TYR A 63 -19.67 11.75 -1.77
C TYR A 63 -19.01 11.36 -0.45
N ASP A 64 -19.66 11.63 0.68
CA ASP A 64 -19.11 11.32 2.00
C ASP A 64 -18.89 9.82 2.20
N GLU A 65 -19.85 9.00 1.76
CA GLU A 65 -19.74 7.55 1.84
C GLU A 65 -18.65 6.99 0.91
N MET A 66 -18.61 7.47 -0.34
CA MET A 66 -17.57 7.11 -1.30
C MET A 66 -16.18 7.50 -0.79
N ARG A 67 -16.03 8.73 -0.31
CA ARG A 67 -14.79 9.26 0.25
C ARG A 67 -14.32 8.39 1.42
N ARG A 68 -15.22 8.07 2.34
CA ARG A 68 -14.94 7.20 3.49
C ARG A 68 -14.44 5.82 3.05
N ILE A 69 -15.09 5.19 2.07
CA ILE A 69 -14.66 3.89 1.54
C ILE A 69 -13.27 4.00 0.92
N ILE A 70 -13.04 4.96 0.03
CA ILE A 70 -11.75 5.10 -0.67
C ILE A 70 -10.60 5.35 0.31
N ILE A 71 -10.78 6.22 1.31
CA ILE A 71 -9.77 6.47 2.34
C ILE A 71 -9.41 5.16 3.04
N LYS A 72 -10.40 4.36 3.45
CA LYS A 72 -10.15 3.08 4.13
C LYS A 72 -9.42 2.08 3.23
N LEU A 73 -9.77 2.02 1.94
CA LEU A 73 -9.09 1.16 0.97
C LEU A 73 -7.63 1.54 0.79
N ILE A 74 -7.31 2.83 0.63
CA ILE A 74 -5.92 3.30 0.52
C ILE A 74 -5.17 3.00 1.81
N LEU A 75 -5.74 3.27 2.99
CA LEU A 75 -5.09 2.97 4.27
C LEU A 75 -4.87 1.48 4.54
N ALA A 76 -5.54 0.59 3.80
CA ALA A 76 -5.35 -0.86 3.86
C ALA A 76 -4.17 -1.34 2.99
N THR A 77 -3.64 -0.52 2.07
CA THR A 77 -2.43 -0.91 1.32
C THR A 77 -1.18 -0.90 2.20
N ASP A 78 -1.19 -0.13 3.29
CA ASP A 78 -0.14 -0.09 4.32
C ASP A 78 0.30 -1.51 4.74
N MET A 79 1.56 -1.84 4.43
CA MET A 79 2.15 -3.14 4.71
C MET A 79 2.38 -3.38 6.21
N GLY A 80 2.42 -2.33 7.04
CA GLY A 80 2.44 -2.45 8.50
C GLY A 80 1.18 -3.12 9.07
N LYS A 81 0.06 -3.08 8.33
CA LYS A 81 -1.22 -3.69 8.73
C LYS A 81 -1.48 -5.06 8.09
N HIS A 82 -0.59 -5.53 7.19
CA HIS A 82 -0.81 -6.72 6.38
C HIS A 82 -1.21 -7.95 7.21
N PHE A 83 -0.43 -8.31 8.23
CA PHE A 83 -0.66 -9.53 9.02
C PHE A 83 -1.93 -9.44 9.87
N GLU A 84 -2.22 -8.29 10.45
CA GLU A 84 -3.44 -8.08 11.24
C GLU A 84 -4.68 -8.25 10.37
N MET A 85 -4.70 -7.60 9.20
CA MET A 85 -5.82 -7.69 8.27
C MET A 85 -6.01 -9.11 7.74
N LEU A 86 -4.92 -9.76 7.32
CA LEU A 86 -4.98 -11.14 6.82
C LEU A 86 -5.48 -12.11 7.89
N SER A 87 -5.04 -11.94 9.14
CA SER A 87 -5.52 -12.74 10.27
C SER A 87 -7.03 -12.56 10.47
N LYS A 88 -7.53 -11.32 10.50
CA LYS A 88 -8.97 -11.02 10.62
C LYS A 88 -9.78 -11.65 9.47
N PHE A 89 -9.28 -11.54 8.25
CA PHE A 89 -9.92 -12.11 7.06
C PHE A 89 -9.99 -13.65 7.14
N LYS A 90 -8.89 -14.31 7.51
CA LYS A 90 -8.85 -15.77 7.68
C LYS A 90 -9.82 -16.25 8.76
N THR A 91 -9.87 -15.58 9.91
CA THR A 91 -10.85 -15.88 10.97
C THR A 91 -12.29 -15.70 10.50
N LYS A 92 -12.57 -14.66 9.70
CA LYS A 92 -13.91 -14.43 9.13
C LYS A 92 -14.31 -15.55 8.18
N ILE A 93 -13.42 -15.97 7.29
CA ILE A 93 -13.64 -17.10 6.38
C ILE A 93 -13.94 -18.39 7.14
N GLN A 94 -13.14 -18.71 8.15
CA GLN A 94 -13.25 -19.96 8.90
C GLN A 94 -14.51 -20.04 9.79
N SER A 95 -14.97 -18.91 10.33
CA SER A 95 -16.08 -18.88 11.29
C SER A 95 -17.46 -18.88 10.63
N SER A 96 -17.72 -17.90 9.78
CA SER A 96 -19.05 -17.64 9.19
C SER A 96 -19.00 -17.54 7.67
N GLY A 97 -17.81 -17.40 7.10
CA GLY A 97 -17.63 -17.07 5.70
C GLY A 97 -18.25 -15.73 5.34
N PHE A 98 -18.41 -15.51 4.05
CA PHE A 98 -19.15 -14.38 3.48
C PHE A 98 -20.44 -14.90 2.84
N ARG A 99 -21.39 -15.37 3.65
CA ARG A 99 -22.73 -15.70 3.14
C ARG A 99 -23.46 -14.39 2.77
N ASN A 100 -23.34 -14.01 1.49
CA ASN A 100 -23.99 -12.87 0.83
C ASN A 100 -23.57 -11.44 1.23
N LEU A 101 -22.26 -11.13 1.39
CA LEU A 101 -21.72 -9.74 1.50
C LEU A 101 -22.65 -8.76 2.26
N ASP A 102 -23.18 -9.27 3.37
CA ASP A 102 -24.44 -8.88 4.00
C ASP A 102 -24.30 -7.55 4.74
N THR A 103 -23.11 -7.29 5.29
CA THR A 103 -22.80 -6.04 5.96
C THR A 103 -21.84 -5.16 5.14
N GLN A 104 -21.87 -3.87 5.42
CA GLN A 104 -20.95 -2.90 4.82
C GLN A 104 -19.51 -3.18 5.22
N GLU A 105 -19.27 -3.66 6.44
CA GLU A 105 -17.96 -4.08 6.93
C GLU A 105 -17.44 -5.31 6.17
N ASN A 106 -18.30 -6.29 5.91
CA ASN A 106 -17.91 -7.49 5.14
C ASN A 106 -17.57 -7.11 3.68
N ARG A 107 -18.35 -6.22 3.06
CA ARG A 107 -18.04 -5.68 1.73
C ARG A 107 -16.72 -4.93 1.72
N LEU A 108 -16.49 -4.06 2.70
CA LEU A 108 -15.26 -3.30 2.81
C LEU A 108 -14.05 -4.22 3.00
N MET A 109 -14.13 -5.20 3.91
CA MET A 109 -13.05 -6.16 4.13
C MET A 109 -12.67 -6.92 2.86
N VAL A 110 -13.66 -7.35 2.07
CA VAL A 110 -13.40 -8.02 0.79
C VAL A 110 -12.75 -7.06 -0.21
N LEU A 111 -13.17 -5.78 -0.26
CA LEU A 111 -12.56 -4.77 -1.13
C LEU A 111 -11.11 -4.43 -0.69
N GLU A 112 -10.84 -4.37 0.62
CA GLU A 112 -9.50 -4.15 1.18
C GLU A 112 -8.55 -5.29 0.77
N ILE A 113 -9.00 -6.54 0.94
CA ILE A 113 -8.22 -7.72 0.50
C ILE A 113 -8.06 -7.73 -1.02
N ALA A 114 -9.11 -7.45 -1.79
CA ALA A 114 -9.04 -7.40 -3.25
C ALA A 114 -8.05 -6.34 -3.75
N LEU A 115 -8.05 -5.15 -3.16
CA LEU A 115 -7.07 -4.11 -3.49
C LEU A 115 -5.65 -4.57 -3.15
N LYS A 116 -5.46 -5.20 -1.98
CA LYS A 116 -4.14 -5.70 -1.57
C LYS A 116 -3.63 -6.85 -2.44
N CYS A 117 -4.51 -7.74 -2.90
CA CYS A 117 -4.15 -8.73 -3.92
C CYS A 117 -3.78 -8.04 -5.23
N GLY A 118 -4.50 -6.97 -5.62
CA GLY A 118 -4.17 -6.16 -6.78
C GLY A 118 -2.78 -5.52 -6.68
N ASP A 119 -2.43 -5.01 -5.51
CA ASP A 119 -1.16 -4.36 -5.20
C ASP A 119 0.02 -5.36 -5.14
N LEU A 120 -0.16 -6.49 -4.47
CA LEU A 120 0.88 -7.52 -4.30
C LEU A 120 0.92 -8.59 -5.41
N ASN A 121 0.37 -8.30 -6.58
CA ASN A 121 0.21 -9.30 -7.65
C ASN A 121 1.48 -9.63 -8.44
N ASN A 122 2.55 -8.84 -8.29
CA ASN A 122 3.71 -8.91 -9.19
C ASN A 122 4.30 -10.33 -9.30
N PRO A 123 4.49 -11.09 -8.21
CA PRO A 123 5.01 -12.45 -8.30
C PRO A 123 4.04 -13.48 -8.88
N SER A 124 2.74 -13.17 -8.98
CA SER A 124 1.74 -14.04 -9.58
C SER A 124 1.58 -13.81 -11.09
N ARG A 125 2.36 -12.89 -11.69
CA ARG A 125 2.42 -12.66 -13.14
C ARG A 125 3.33 -13.70 -13.81
N CYS A 126 3.30 -13.76 -15.14
CA CYS A 126 4.26 -14.59 -15.87
C CYS A 126 5.69 -14.16 -15.55
N GLN A 127 6.63 -15.11 -15.63
CA GLN A 127 7.98 -14.94 -15.11
C GLN A 127 8.67 -13.69 -15.68
N GLU A 128 8.48 -13.41 -16.97
CA GLU A 128 9.09 -12.24 -17.63
C GLU A 128 8.63 -10.92 -17.01
N ILE A 129 7.34 -10.81 -16.69
CA ILE A 129 6.75 -9.62 -16.05
C ILE A 129 7.15 -9.57 -14.58
N ALA A 130 7.09 -10.69 -13.87
CA ALA A 130 7.47 -10.76 -12.45
C ALA A 130 8.93 -10.33 -12.22
N VAL A 131 9.86 -10.76 -13.10
CA VAL A 131 11.28 -10.37 -13.04
C VAL A 131 11.47 -8.87 -13.30
N GLN A 132 10.73 -8.29 -14.27
CA GLN A 132 10.80 -6.85 -14.51
C GLN A 132 10.37 -6.05 -13.28
N TRP A 133 9.24 -6.40 -12.66
CA TRP A 133 8.79 -5.75 -11.44
C TRP A 133 9.74 -5.95 -10.27
N ALA A 134 10.34 -7.14 -10.13
CA ALA A 134 11.36 -7.40 -9.13
C ALA A 134 12.58 -6.47 -9.32
N HIS A 135 13.01 -6.20 -10.55
CA HIS A 135 14.10 -5.25 -10.78
C HIS A 135 13.70 -3.81 -10.47
N CYS A 136 12.47 -3.40 -10.82
CA CYS A 136 11.97 -2.07 -10.50
C CYS A 136 11.95 -1.79 -8.98
N ILE A 137 11.40 -2.72 -8.18
CA ILE A 137 11.35 -2.52 -6.72
C ILE A 137 12.74 -2.59 -6.07
N MET A 138 13.62 -3.45 -6.58
CA MET A 138 15.01 -3.50 -6.06
C MET A 138 15.76 -2.20 -6.33
N GLU A 139 15.59 -1.60 -7.51
CA GLU A 139 16.22 -0.31 -7.81
C GLU A 139 15.69 0.81 -6.89
N GLU A 140 14.40 0.81 -6.55
CA GLU A 140 13.84 1.74 -5.56
C GLU A 140 14.43 1.51 -4.17
N PHE A 141 14.51 0.26 -3.73
CA PHE A 141 15.16 -0.12 -2.47
C PHE A 141 16.62 0.34 -2.42
N TYR A 142 17.36 0.18 -3.51
CA TYR A 142 18.75 0.62 -3.57
C TYR A 142 18.89 2.15 -3.47
N ARG A 143 17.98 2.91 -4.09
CA ARG A 143 17.96 4.37 -3.95
C ARG A 143 17.67 4.79 -2.51
N GLN A 144 16.75 4.10 -1.82
CA GLN A 144 16.55 4.34 -0.39
C GLN A 144 17.81 3.99 0.41
N GLY A 145 18.46 2.85 0.15
CA GLY A 145 19.67 2.45 0.85
C GLY A 145 20.84 3.42 0.66
N ASP A 146 21.00 3.99 -0.54
CA ASP A 146 21.97 5.06 -0.78
C ASP A 146 21.66 6.31 0.05
N LYS A 147 20.39 6.71 0.10
CA LYS A 147 19.94 7.86 0.90
C LYS A 147 20.12 7.62 2.41
N GLU A 148 19.87 6.40 2.88
CA GLU A 148 20.16 6.00 4.25
C GLU A 148 21.66 6.16 4.55
N LYS A 149 22.53 5.69 3.66
CA LYS A 149 23.99 5.83 3.81
C LYS A 149 24.43 7.29 3.81
N GLU A 150 23.91 8.12 2.92
CA GLU A 150 24.20 9.57 2.86
C GLU A 150 23.82 10.30 4.15
N LEU A 151 22.70 9.91 4.76
CA LEU A 151 22.21 10.47 6.02
C LEU A 151 22.84 9.84 7.28
N GLY A 152 23.78 8.90 7.11
CA GLY A 152 24.44 8.20 8.22
C GLY A 152 23.54 7.20 8.94
N PHE A 153 22.45 6.77 8.31
CA PHE A 153 21.56 5.73 8.82
C PHE A 153 22.11 4.33 8.51
N PRO A 154 21.86 3.33 9.38
CA PRO A 154 22.02 1.94 9.00
C PRO A 154 21.17 1.64 7.76
N ILE A 155 21.79 1.00 6.76
CA ILE A 155 21.12 0.57 5.53
C ILE A 155 20.14 -0.54 5.88
N SER A 156 18.90 -0.39 5.43
CA SER A 156 17.82 -1.35 5.64
C SER A 156 18.09 -2.68 4.93
N ASN A 157 17.51 -3.76 5.46
CA ASN A 157 17.71 -5.10 4.91
C ASN A 157 17.34 -5.16 3.41
N PHE A 158 18.18 -5.80 2.60
CA PHE A 158 18.05 -5.92 1.14
C PHE A 158 18.21 -4.62 0.34
N MET A 159 18.44 -3.47 0.99
CA MET A 159 18.57 -2.17 0.32
C MET A 159 20.01 -1.78 -0.04
N ASP A 160 21.01 -2.61 0.30
CA ASP A 160 22.39 -2.41 -0.14
C ASP A 160 22.62 -3.00 -1.54
N ARG A 161 22.80 -2.14 -2.55
CA ARG A 161 23.09 -2.54 -3.94
C ARG A 161 24.40 -3.31 -4.09
N HIS A 162 25.34 -3.19 -3.15
CA HIS A 162 26.62 -3.91 -3.18
C HIS A 162 26.58 -5.24 -2.43
N ASN A 163 25.53 -5.51 -1.66
CA ASN A 163 25.41 -6.71 -0.85
C ASN A 163 23.94 -7.17 -0.74
N SER A 164 23.34 -7.50 -1.88
CA SER A 164 21.96 -7.98 -1.94
C SER A 164 21.84 -9.30 -2.72
N ASN A 165 20.91 -10.14 -2.28
CA ASN A 165 20.51 -11.36 -2.98
C ASN A 165 19.05 -11.21 -3.40
N VAL A 166 18.84 -10.73 -4.63
CA VAL A 166 17.51 -10.45 -5.19
C VAL A 166 16.63 -11.70 -5.18
N ALA A 167 17.16 -12.86 -5.60
CA ALA A 167 16.40 -14.11 -5.64
C ALA A 167 15.90 -14.51 -4.25
N LYS A 168 16.76 -14.45 -3.23
CA LYS A 168 16.38 -14.75 -1.84
C LYS A 168 15.37 -13.75 -1.29
N CYS A 169 15.50 -12.47 -1.64
CA CYS A 169 14.53 -11.43 -1.28
C CYS A 169 13.15 -11.75 -1.88
N GLN A 170 13.08 -12.08 -3.16
CA GLN A 170 11.81 -12.42 -3.85
C GLN A 170 11.19 -13.70 -3.30
N VAL A 171 11.97 -14.76 -3.04
CA VAL A 171 11.46 -15.99 -2.41
C VAL A 171 10.87 -15.69 -1.03
N GLY A 172 11.58 -14.93 -0.20
CA GLY A 172 11.06 -14.52 1.11
C GLY A 172 9.80 -13.67 1.03
N PHE A 173 9.72 -12.75 0.06
CA PHE A 173 8.53 -11.93 -0.19
C PHE A 173 7.33 -12.80 -0.58
N ILE A 174 7.53 -13.78 -1.46
CA ILE A 174 6.48 -14.72 -1.88
C ILE A 174 6.01 -15.55 -0.69
N ASP A 175 6.92 -16.21 0.02
CA ASP A 175 6.58 -17.15 1.08
C ASP A 175 5.89 -16.48 2.27
N LEU A 176 6.31 -15.26 2.63
CA LEU A 176 5.85 -14.59 3.85
C LEU A 176 4.64 -13.68 3.64
N LEU A 177 4.48 -13.09 2.45
CA LEU A 177 3.49 -12.03 2.21
C LEU A 177 2.51 -12.39 1.09
N VAL A 178 2.99 -12.84 -0.07
CA VAL A 178 2.12 -13.07 -1.23
C VAL A 178 1.36 -14.39 -1.12
N ALA A 179 2.06 -15.51 -0.96
CA ALA A 179 1.43 -16.82 -0.89
C ALA A 179 0.41 -16.96 0.26
N PRO A 180 0.62 -16.38 1.46
CA PRO A 180 -0.40 -16.43 2.52
C PRO A 180 -1.66 -15.59 2.25
N LEU A 181 -1.58 -14.60 1.35
CA LEU A 181 -2.69 -13.71 0.98
C LEU A 181 -3.60 -14.33 -0.10
N TYR A 182 -3.03 -15.13 -1.00
CA TYR A 182 -3.73 -15.84 -2.08
C TYR A 182 -4.30 -17.19 -1.61
#